data_AF-A0A0M3V649-F1
#
_entry.id   AF-A0A0M3V649-F1
#
_cell.length_a   1.000
_cell.length_b   1.000
_cell.length_c   1.000
_cell.angle_alpha   90.00
_cell.angle_beta   90.00
_cell.angle_gamma   90.00
#
_symmetry.space_group_name_H-M   'P 1'
#
loop_
_entity.id
_entity.type
_entity.pdbx_description
1 polymer ?
#
loop_
_entity_poly.entity_id
_entity_poly.type
_entity_poly.pdbx_seq_one_letter_code
_entity_poly.pdbx_strand_id
1 'polypeptide(L)' 'MAEIEDLGVSVEEYLDGLAAGIDILELRRLEARGIPTHLALELMKIMPKVVDGTATPEEVVRGLMIMSPSLRQQLE' A
#
# COMPACT_ATOMS: atom_id res chain seq x y z
N MET A 1 -16.75 -15.50 -10.13
CA MET A 1 -17.08 -14.53 -9.06
C MET A 1 -15.77 -14.22 -8.36
N ALA A 2 -15.43 -12.96 -8.14
CA ALA A 2 -14.28 -12.64 -7.30
C ALA A 2 -14.61 -13.05 -5.86
N GLU A 3 -13.73 -13.77 -5.19
CA GLU A 3 -13.88 -14.02 -3.76
C GLU A 3 -13.78 -12.68 -3.03
N ILE A 4 -14.75 -12.41 -2.15
CA ILE A 4 -14.68 -11.23 -1.28
C ILE A 4 -13.71 -11.58 -0.17
N GLU A 5 -12.61 -10.85 -0.09
CA GLU A 5 -11.58 -11.01 0.94
C GLU A 5 -12.03 -10.31 2.24
N ASP A 6 -12.14 -11.08 3.32
CA ASP A 6 -12.40 -10.54 4.66
C ASP A 6 -11.07 -10.17 5.33
N LEU A 7 -10.83 -8.87 5.49
CA LEU A 7 -9.62 -8.31 6.07
C LEU A 7 -9.75 -8.04 7.57
N GLY A 8 -10.87 -8.42 8.19
CA GLY A 8 -11.11 -8.22 9.63
C GLY A 8 -11.21 -6.75 10.05
N VAL A 9 -11.45 -5.83 9.11
CA VAL A 9 -11.52 -4.39 9.36
C VAL A 9 -12.91 -4.03 9.87
N SER A 10 -12.95 -3.41 11.06
CA SER A 10 -14.19 -2.88 11.61
C SER A 10 -14.65 -1.61 10.87
N VAL A 11 -15.93 -1.27 10.97
CA VAL A 11 -16.46 -0.01 10.42
C VAL A 11 -15.78 1.21 11.04
N GLU A 12 -15.52 1.16 12.35
CA GLU A 12 -14.85 2.25 13.08
C GLU A 12 -13.43 2.47 12.55
N GLU A 13 -12.65 1.39 12.41
CA GLU A 13 -11.29 1.46 11.87
C GLU A 13 -11.27 1.99 10.42
N TYR A 14 -12.23 1.56 9.59
CA TYR A 14 -12.38 2.09 8.24
C TYR A 14 -12.66 3.60 8.23
N LEU A 15 -13.56 4.07 9.10
CA LEU A 15 -13.90 5.50 9.19
C LEU A 15 -12.74 6.34 9.73
N ASP A 16 -12.01 5.84 10.71
CA ASP A 16 -10.81 6.49 11.25
C ASP A 16 -9.73 6.61 10.17
N GLY A 17 -9.53 5.55 9.38
CA GLY A 17 -8.68 5.55 8.21
C GLY A 17 -9.06 6.60 7.19
N LEU A 18 -10.35 6.63 6.83
CA LEU A 18 -10.89 7.62 5.89
C LEU A 18 -10.67 9.05 6.39
N ALA A 19 -10.87 9.31 7.68
CA ALA A 19 -10.60 10.60 8.30
C ALA A 19 -9.11 10.98 8.25
N ALA A 20 -8.21 9.99 8.30
CA ALA A 20 -6.77 10.16 8.13
C ALA A 20 -6.32 10.22 6.65
N GLY A 21 -7.24 10.05 5.69
CA GLY A 21 -6.92 9.99 4.26
C GLY A 21 -6.23 8.68 3.84
N ILE A 22 -6.43 7.60 4.59
CA ILE A 22 -5.83 6.28 4.37
C ILE A 22 -6.92 5.29 3.99
N ASP A 23 -6.76 4.63 2.84
CA ASP A 23 -7.55 3.43 2.51
C ASP A 23 -7.06 2.25 3.35
N ILE A 24 -7.73 2.01 4.49
CA ILE A 24 -7.36 0.93 5.42
C ILE A 24 -7.49 -0.45 4.79
N LEU A 25 -8.46 -0.65 3.91
CA LEU A 25 -8.63 -1.95 3.25
C LEU A 25 -7.43 -2.24 2.37
N GLU A 26 -6.98 -1.26 1.59
CA GLU A 26 -5.78 -1.43 0.77
C GLU A 26 -4.52 -1.59 1.63
N LEU A 27 -4.40 -0.84 2.74
CA LEU A 27 -3.30 -1.02 3.68
C LEU A 27 -3.25 -2.45 4.22
N ARG A 28 -4.38 -3.02 4.67
CA ARG A 28 -4.45 -4.40 5.15
C ARG A 28 -4.10 -5.42 4.08
N ARG A 29 -4.50 -5.20 2.82
CA ARG A 29 -4.08 -6.07 1.70
C ARG A 29 -2.58 -6.05 1.47
N LEU A 30 -1.95 -4.87 1.53
CA LEU A 30 -0.50 -4.76 1.37
C LEU A 30 0.25 -5.41 2.53
N GLU A 31 -0.24 -5.25 3.75
CA GLU A 31 0.28 -5.94 4.95
C GLU A 31 0.14 -7.47 4.83
N ALA A 32 -1.00 -7.98 4.35
CA ALA A 32 -1.20 -9.40 4.10
C ALA A 32 -0.23 -9.97 3.04
N ARG A 33 0.26 -9.13 2.12
CA ARG A 33 1.33 -9.46 1.16
C ARG A 33 2.75 -9.32 1.74
N GLY A 34 2.85 -9.14 3.06
CA GLY A 34 4.10 -9.02 3.81
C GLY A 34 4.81 -7.68 3.65
N ILE A 35 4.12 -6.62 3.20
CA ILE A 35 4.70 -5.28 3.12
C ILE A 35 4.56 -4.61 4.50
N PRO A 36 5.66 -4.17 5.15
CA PRO A 36 5.59 -3.42 6.39
C PRO A 36 4.74 -2.15 6.25
N THR A 37 3.96 -1.80 7.28
CA THR A 37 2.99 -0.68 7.27
C THR A 37 3.59 0.62 6.72
N HIS A 38 4.80 1.00 7.14
CA HIS A 38 5.43 2.25 6.69
C HIS A 38 5.75 2.24 5.18
N LEU A 39 6.19 1.09 4.63
CA LEU A 39 6.43 0.94 3.19
C LEU A 39 5.11 0.82 2.41
N ALA A 40 4.08 0.21 2.98
CA ALA A 40 2.76 0.16 2.38
C ALA A 40 2.17 1.57 2.23
N LEU A 41 2.24 2.39 3.29
CA LEU A 41 1.82 3.80 3.25
C LEU A 41 2.64 4.62 2.25
N GLU A 42 3.94 4.34 2.10
CA GLU A 42 4.77 4.96 1.08
C GLU A 42 4.33 4.56 -0.33
N LEU A 43 4.12 3.26 -0.57
CA LEU A 43 3.66 2.74 -1.84
C LEU A 43 2.28 3.31 -2.22
N MET A 44 1.37 3.45 -1.26
CA MET A 44 0.05 4.07 -1.48
C MET A 44 0.13 5.54 -1.92
N LYS A 45 1.23 6.24 -1.63
CA LYS A 45 1.47 7.60 -2.15
C LYS A 45 2.09 7.59 -3.55
N ILE A 46 2.89 6.58 -3.86
CA ILE A 46 3.56 6.43 -5.16
C ILE A 46 2.58 5.92 -6.23
N MET A 47 1.76 4.93 -5.89
CA MET A 47 0.86 4.24 -6.83
C MET A 47 -0.04 5.20 -7.63
N PRO A 48 -0.74 6.18 -7.01
CA PRO A 48 -1.55 7.14 -7.76
C PRO A 48 -0.70 7.92 -8.78
N LYS A 49 0.50 8.36 -8.40
CA LYS A 49 1.41 9.07 -9.31
C LYS A 49 1.84 8.22 -10.49
N VAL A 50 2.06 6.92 -10.28
CA VAL A 50 2.42 5.98 -11.34
C VAL A 50 1.24 5.81 -12.30
N VAL A 51 0.02 5.64 -11.78
CA VAL A 51 -1.20 5.53 -12.59
C VAL A 51 -1.47 6.80 -13.39
N ASP A 52 -1.27 7.96 -12.76
CA ASP A 52 -1.47 9.27 -13.38
C ASP A 52 -0.34 9.69 -14.32
N GLY A 53 0.74 8.90 -14.41
CA GLY A 53 1.92 9.21 -15.24
C GLY A 53 2.74 10.41 -14.75
N THR A 54 2.64 10.75 -13.46
CA THR A 54 3.32 11.89 -12.82
C THR A 54 4.46 11.49 -11.89
N ALA A 55 4.66 10.18 -11.65
CA ALA A 55 5.74 9.67 -10.83
C ALA A 55 7.12 9.96 -11.46
N THR A 56 8.09 10.32 -10.63
CA THR A 56 9.49 10.41 -11.09
C THR A 56 10.09 9.01 -11.29
N PRO A 57 11.17 8.86 -12.08
CA PRO A 57 11.87 7.58 -12.20
C PRO A 57 12.28 6.99 -10.84
N GLU A 58 12.71 7.82 -9.90
CA GLU A 58 13.09 7.41 -8.55
C GLU A 58 11.89 6.87 -7.77
N GLU A 59 10.73 7.51 -7.87
CA GLU A 59 9.49 7.04 -7.26
C GLU A 59 9.02 5.70 -7.85
N VAL A 60 9.14 5.53 -9.17
CA VAL A 60 8.84 4.25 -9.84
C VAL A 60 9.76 3.15 -9.33
N VAL A 61 11.08 3.39 -9.30
CA VAL A 61 12.06 2.42 -8.79
C VAL A 61 11.76 2.10 -7.33
N ARG A 62 11.48 3.11 -6.50
CA ARG A 62 11.14 2.94 -5.10
C ARG A 62 9.89 2.06 -4.92
N GLY A 63 8.83 2.31 -5.69
CA GLY A 63 7.64 1.47 -5.69
C GLY A 63 7.94 0.01 -6.06
N LEU A 64 8.78 -0.21 -7.09
CA LEU A 64 9.20 -1.56 -7.51
C LEU A 64 10.02 -2.28 -6.43
N MET A 65 10.91 -1.56 -5.74
CA MET A 65 11.69 -2.11 -4.63
C MET A 65 10.79 -2.52 -3.46
N ILE A 66 9.80 -1.69 -3.11
CA ILE A 66 8.82 -2.02 -2.06
C ILE A 66 8.01 -3.25 -2.46
N MET A 67 7.53 -3.34 -3.70
CA MET A 67 6.71 -4.47 -4.14
C MET A 67 7.48 -5.79 -4.27
N SER A 68 8.80 -5.73 -4.46
CA SER A 68 9.66 -6.90 -4.69
C SER A 68 10.23 -7.45 -3.37
N PRO A 69 9.83 -8.64 -2.88
CA PRO A 69 10.25 -9.12 -1.55
C PRO A 69 11.77 -9.17 -1.33
N SER A 70 12.54 -9.58 -2.34
CA SER A 70 14.01 -9.65 -2.28
C SER A 70 14.68 -8.28 -2.19
N LEU A 71 14.08 -7.25 -2.80
CA LEU A 71 14.59 -5.88 -2.76
C LEU A 71 14.11 -5.14 -1.51
N ARG A 72 12.90 -5.45 -1.03
CA ARG A 72 12.32 -4.87 0.19
C ARG A 72 13.20 -5.09 1.42
N GLN A 73 13.89 -6.23 1.51
CA GLN A 73 14.84 -6.52 2.60
C GLN A 73 16.01 -5.53 2.67
N GLN A 74 16.26 -4.74 1.62
CA GLN A 74 17.28 -3.70 1.61
C GLN A 74 16.74 -2.33 2.07
N LEU A 75 15.43 -2.24 2.32
CA LEU A 75 14.73 -1.03 2.75
C LEU A 75 14.37 -1.04 4.24
N GLU A 76 14.57 -2.19 4.90
CA GLU A 76 14.47 -2.39 6.36
C GLU A 76 15.81 -2.09 7.05
#